data_AF-A0A6G4XUE5-F1
#
_entry.id   AF-A0A6G4XUE5-F1
#
_cell.length_a   1.000
_cell.length_b   1.000
_cell.length_c   1.000
_cell.angle_alpha   90.00
_cell.angle_beta   90.00
_cell.angle_gamma   90.00
#
_symmetry.space_group_name_H-M   'P 1'
#
loop_
_entity.id
_entity.type
_entity.pdbx_description
1 polymer ?
#
loop_
_entity_poly.entity_id
_entity_poly.type
_entity_poly.pdbx_seq_one_letter_code
_entity_poly.pdbx_strand_id
1 'polypeptide(L)'
;MSELRMMHDVPVMVWLAEGAPIATEQDALDVIGNAGYQGARWVAVPAGRFAPDFFVLRTRLAGAVIQKFVQYGLGLAVVGDITDHIAQSTALRDFVRECNRGTQTWFLTDLAELEERLK
;
A
#
# COMPACT_ATOMS: atom_id res chain seq x y z
N MET A 1 -9.56 11.25 -4.23
CA MET A 1 -10.36 10.45 -5.20
C MET A 1 -9.56 9.21 -5.59
N SER A 2 -10.19 8.18 -6.13
CA SER A 2 -9.53 6.95 -6.58
C SER A 2 -10.15 6.48 -7.90
N GLU A 3 -9.41 5.71 -8.68
CA GLU A 3 -9.86 5.16 -9.97
C GLU A 3 -9.52 3.68 -10.08
N LEU A 4 -10.40 2.91 -10.73
CA LEU A 4 -10.13 1.51 -11.03
C LEU A 4 -9.43 1.40 -12.39
N ARG A 5 -8.28 0.72 -12.44
CA ARG A 5 -7.51 0.45 -13.65
C ARG A 5 -7.28 -1.05 -13.82
N MET A 6 -7.18 -1.51 -15.07
CA MET A 6 -6.77 -2.88 -15.38
C MET A 6 -5.27 -2.88 -15.67
N MET A 7 -4.49 -3.66 -14.92
CA MET A 7 -3.06 -3.90 -15.12
C MET A 7 -2.86 -5.40 -15.34
N HIS A 8 -2.50 -5.83 -16.55
CA HIS A 8 -2.36 -7.26 -16.91
C HIS A 8 -3.51 -8.16 -16.42
N ASP A 9 -4.77 -7.76 -16.70
CA ASP A 9 -6.00 -8.43 -16.26
C ASP A 9 -6.27 -8.43 -14.74
N VAL A 10 -5.46 -7.71 -13.96
CA VAL A 10 -5.70 -7.47 -12.54
C VAL A 10 -6.39 -6.11 -12.35
N PRO A 11 -7.58 -6.07 -11.71
CA PRO A 11 -8.24 -4.81 -11.37
C PRO A 11 -7.52 -4.17 -10.16
N VAL A 12 -6.94 -2.99 -10.37
CA VAL A 12 -6.16 -2.22 -9.41
C VAL A 12 -6.86 -0.90 -9.11
N MET A 13 -7.16 -0.66 -7.84
CA MET A 13 -7.64 0.64 -7.37
C MET A 13 -6.46 1.57 -7.15
N VAL A 14 -6.33 2.62 -7.96
CA VAL A 14 -5.28 3.64 -7.82
C VAL A 14 -5.81 4.83 -7.04
N TRP A 15 -5.19 5.12 -5.89
CA TRP A 15 -5.49 6.29 -5.08
C TRP A 15 -4.71 7.51 -5.56
N LEU A 16 -5.39 8.66 -5.63
CA LEU A 16 -4.71 9.92 -5.89
C LEU A 16 -3.90 10.38 -4.67
N ALA A 17 -2.85 11.16 -4.94
CA ALA A 17 -1.97 11.74 -3.91
C ALA A 17 -2.70 12.71 -2.97
N GLU A 18 -3.79 13.32 -3.43
CA GLU A 18 -4.62 14.22 -2.62
C GLU A 18 -5.76 13.47 -1.93
N GLY A 19 -5.95 13.76 -0.63
CA GLY A 19 -7.07 13.26 0.16
C GLY A 19 -6.73 13.09 1.66
N ALA A 20 -7.68 12.53 2.42
CA ALA A 20 -7.53 12.26 3.85
C ALA A 20 -6.52 11.11 4.09
N PRO A 21 -5.51 11.29 4.96
CA PRO A 21 -4.44 10.30 5.13
C PRO A 21 -4.96 8.98 5.72
N ILE A 22 -4.22 7.90 5.48
CA ILE A 22 -4.38 6.63 6.17
C ILE A 22 -3.56 6.70 7.45
N ALA A 23 -4.21 7.07 8.56
CA ALA A 23 -3.56 7.25 9.86
C ALA A 23 -3.95 6.16 10.87
N THR A 24 -5.02 5.42 10.59
CA THR A 24 -5.60 4.42 11.49
C THR A 24 -5.98 3.14 10.75
N GLU A 25 -6.30 2.09 11.52
CA GLU A 25 -6.91 0.87 10.96
C GLU A 25 -8.27 1.14 10.31
N GLN A 26 -9.05 2.10 10.83
CA GLN A 26 -10.35 2.45 10.26
C GLN A 26 -10.19 3.07 8.88
N ASP A 27 -9.23 3.98 8.69
CA ASP A 27 -8.96 4.57 7.38
C ASP A 27 -8.58 3.49 6.35
N ALA A 28 -7.80 2.49 6.78
CA ALA A 28 -7.46 1.35 5.94
C ALA A 28 -8.69 0.48 5.59
N LEU A 29 -9.59 0.25 6.56
CA LEU A 29 -10.84 -0.47 6.31
C LEU A 29 -11.75 0.28 5.32
N ASP A 30 -11.80 1.61 5.39
CA ASP A 30 -12.57 2.42 4.45
C ASP A 30 -12.00 2.31 3.02
N VAL A 31 -10.66 2.31 2.89
CA VAL A 31 -9.97 2.04 1.61
C VAL A 31 -10.33 0.66 1.07
N ILE A 32 -10.21 -0.37 1.92
CA ILE A 32 -10.50 -1.77 1.59
C ILE A 32 -11.95 -1.96 1.17
N GLY A 33 -12.90 -1.38 1.91
CA GLY A 33 -14.33 -1.46 1.60
C GLY A 33 -14.67 -0.84 0.25
N ASN A 34 -14.09 0.33 -0.04
CA ASN A 34 -14.26 0.99 -1.34
C ASN A 34 -13.67 0.14 -2.48
N ALA A 35 -12.42 -0.32 -2.33
CA ALA A 35 -11.75 -1.13 -3.33
C ALA A 35 -12.50 -2.45 -3.60
N GLY A 36 -12.94 -3.14 -2.55
CA GLY A 36 -13.72 -4.36 -2.65
C GLY A 36 -15.08 -4.14 -3.32
N TYR A 37 -15.78 -3.04 -2.99
CA TYR A 37 -17.04 -2.69 -3.64
C TYR A 37 -16.89 -2.47 -5.16
N GLN A 38 -15.75 -1.91 -5.59
CA GLN A 38 -15.43 -1.70 -7.01
C GLN A 38 -14.79 -2.93 -7.68
N GLY A 39 -14.62 -4.05 -6.97
CA GLY A 39 -14.08 -5.29 -7.53
C GLY A 39 -12.55 -5.29 -7.74
N ALA A 40 -11.82 -4.39 -7.08
CA ALA A 40 -10.36 -4.39 -7.12
C ALA A 40 -9.78 -5.62 -6.39
N ARG A 41 -8.66 -6.12 -6.93
CA ARG A 41 -7.81 -7.15 -6.29
C ARG A 41 -6.58 -6.54 -5.63
N TRP A 42 -6.16 -5.38 -6.10
CA TRP A 42 -5.04 -4.63 -5.57
C TRP A 42 -5.42 -3.17 -5.32
N VAL A 43 -4.77 -2.54 -4.35
CA VAL A 43 -4.88 -1.11 -4.11
C VAL A 43 -3.48 -0.50 -4.18
N ALA A 44 -3.29 0.47 -5.08
CA ALA A 44 -2.09 1.28 -5.18
C ALA A 44 -2.31 2.59 -4.44
N VAL A 45 -1.59 2.80 -3.34
CA VAL A 45 -1.69 3.97 -2.47
C VAL A 45 -0.38 4.75 -2.52
N PRO A 46 -0.39 6.05 -2.86
CA PRO A 46 0.80 6.87 -2.79
C PRO A 46 1.38 6.90 -1.36
N ALA A 47 2.70 6.76 -1.22
CA ALA A 47 3.38 6.70 0.07
C ALA A 47 3.04 7.90 0.97
N GLY A 48 2.90 9.09 0.38
CA GLY A 48 2.50 10.33 1.08
C GLY A 48 1.07 10.35 1.62
N ARG A 49 0.21 9.36 1.30
CA ARG A 49 -1.12 9.22 1.91
C ARG A 49 -1.04 8.56 3.28
N PHE A 50 0.02 7.84 3.59
CA PHE A 50 0.19 7.22 4.90
C PHE A 50 0.69 8.25 5.90
N ALA A 51 0.15 8.21 7.12
CA ALA A 51 0.68 9.03 8.21
C ALA A 51 2.15 8.68 8.48
N PRO A 52 3.00 9.61 8.96
CA PRO A 52 4.41 9.34 9.25
C PRO A 52 4.63 8.11 10.14
N ASP A 53 3.71 7.87 11.08
CA ASP A 53 3.70 6.74 11.99
C ASP A 53 3.69 5.37 11.28
N PHE A 54 3.19 5.30 10.05
CA PHE A 54 3.21 4.09 9.22
C PHE A 54 4.65 3.63 8.95
N PHE A 55 5.57 4.58 8.74
CA PHE A 55 6.99 4.27 8.48
C PHE A 55 7.81 4.05 9.77
N VAL A 56 7.19 4.23 10.94
CA VAL A 56 7.82 4.04 12.25
C VAL A 56 7.32 2.74 12.87
N LEU A 57 7.92 1.59 12.52
CA LEU A 57 7.37 0.26 12.86
C LEU A 57 7.01 0.01 14.34
N ARG A 58 7.65 0.70 15.29
CA ARG A 58 7.31 0.60 16.73
C ARG A 58 5.88 1.10 17.05
N THR A 59 5.27 1.93 16.19
CA THR A 59 3.87 2.37 16.32
C THR A 59 2.88 1.24 16.05
N ARG A 60 3.34 0.18 15.38
CA ARG A 60 2.55 -0.96 14.88
C ARG A 60 1.53 -0.61 13.81
N LEU A 61 1.45 0.64 13.35
CA LEU A 61 0.47 1.07 12.36
C LEU A 61 0.65 0.34 11.02
N ALA A 62 1.88 0.24 10.51
CA ALA A 62 2.17 -0.46 9.25
C ALA A 62 1.68 -1.91 9.27
N GLY A 63 2.02 -2.65 10.33
CA GLY A 63 1.60 -4.04 10.50
C GLY A 63 0.08 -4.17 10.61
N ALA A 64 -0.57 -3.29 11.37
CA ALA A 64 -2.02 -3.32 11.55
C ALA A 64 -2.77 -3.04 10.22
N VAL A 65 -2.32 -2.04 9.46
CA VAL A 65 -2.88 -1.71 8.13
C VAL A 65 -2.68 -2.87 7.17
N ILE A 66 -1.45 -3.36 7.00
CA ILE A 66 -1.13 -4.46 6.08
C ILE A 66 -1.90 -5.73 6.44
N GLN A 67 -2.04 -6.03 7.74
CA GLN A 67 -2.82 -7.17 8.19
C GLN A 67 -4.29 -7.09 7.76
N LYS A 68 -4.91 -5.90 7.71
CA LYS A 68 -6.28 -5.76 7.17
C LYS A 68 -6.32 -6.12 5.69
N PHE A 69 -5.39 -5.61 4.88
CA PHE A 69 -5.35 -5.94 3.45
C PHE A 69 -5.28 -7.46 3.23
N VAL A 70 -4.40 -8.14 3.97
CA VAL A 70 -4.28 -9.61 3.94
C VAL A 70 -5.57 -10.30 4.40
N GLN A 71 -6.17 -9.86 5.52
CA GLN A 71 -7.40 -10.45 6.05
C GLN A 71 -8.58 -10.37 5.06
N TYR A 72 -8.65 -9.31 4.29
CA TYR A 72 -9.70 -9.06 3.30
C TYR A 72 -9.32 -9.56 1.89
N GLY A 73 -8.13 -10.14 1.72
CA GLY A 73 -7.69 -10.72 0.45
C GLY A 73 -7.38 -9.70 -0.65
N LEU A 74 -7.07 -8.45 -0.29
CA LEU A 74 -6.60 -7.44 -1.23
C LEU A 74 -5.09 -7.27 -1.13
N GLY A 75 -4.41 -7.16 -2.28
CA GLY A 75 -3.02 -6.74 -2.33
C GLY A 75 -2.87 -5.24 -2.08
N LEU A 76 -1.79 -4.85 -1.42
CA LEU A 76 -1.43 -3.44 -1.19
C LEU A 76 -0.13 -3.08 -1.90
N ALA A 77 -0.14 -2.05 -2.72
CA ALA A 77 1.06 -1.41 -3.25
C ALA A 77 1.20 -0.02 -2.65
N VAL A 78 2.26 0.21 -1.88
CA VAL A 78 2.70 1.54 -1.42
C VAL A 78 3.61 2.11 -2.50
N VAL A 79 3.18 3.20 -3.15
CA VAL A 79 3.82 3.73 -4.36
C VAL A 79 4.44 5.10 -4.09
N GLY A 80 5.73 5.25 -4.35
CA GLY A 80 6.46 6.51 -4.23
C GLY A 80 7.77 6.39 -3.47
N ASP A 81 8.56 7.46 -3.50
CA ASP A 81 9.88 7.48 -2.87
C ASP A 81 9.79 7.48 -1.34
N ILE A 82 10.39 6.45 -0.73
CA ILE A 82 10.53 6.29 0.72
C ILE A 82 12.00 6.12 1.13
N THR A 83 12.94 6.51 0.26
CA THR A 83 14.38 6.33 0.45
C THR A 83 14.84 6.94 1.78
N ASP A 84 14.37 8.15 2.12
CA ASP A 84 14.71 8.82 3.38
C ASP A 84 14.24 8.02 4.60
N HIS A 85 13.01 7.48 4.57
CA HIS A 85 12.49 6.64 5.65
C HIS A 85 13.33 5.37 5.84
N ILE A 86 13.71 4.71 4.73
CA ILE A 86 14.52 3.48 4.73
C ILE A 86 15.97 3.75 5.17
N ALA A 87 16.52 4.92 4.81
CA ALA A 87 17.87 5.32 5.21
C ALA A 87 17.95 5.49 6.74
N GLN A 88 16.89 6.03 7.35
CA GLN A 88 16.82 6.32 8.78
C GLN A 88 16.47 5.11 9.67
N SER A 89 16.05 3.98 9.10
CA SER A 89 15.57 2.83 9.87
C SER A 89 15.92 1.48 9.23
N THR A 90 16.85 0.74 9.85
CA THR A 90 17.18 -0.63 9.45
C THR A 90 15.97 -1.55 9.58
N ALA A 91 15.15 -1.39 10.63
CA ALA A 91 13.95 -2.20 10.82
C ALA A 91 12.92 -1.98 9.70
N LEU A 92 12.71 -0.72 9.27
CA LEU A 92 11.83 -0.43 8.12
C LEU A 92 12.42 -1.00 6.83
N ARG A 93 13.73 -0.87 6.63
CA ARG A 93 14.42 -1.43 5.46
C ARG A 93 14.21 -2.93 5.33
N ASP A 94 14.40 -3.67 6.42
CA ASP A 94 14.24 -5.12 6.41
C ASP A 94 12.77 -5.52 6.26
N PHE A 95 11.85 -4.78 6.86
CA PHE A 95 10.42 -4.95 6.66
C PHE A 95 10.00 -4.76 5.20
N VAL A 96 10.44 -3.67 4.57
CA VAL A 96 10.17 -3.38 3.14
C VAL A 96 10.73 -4.50 2.25
N ARG A 97 11.94 -4.99 2.54
CA ARG A 97 12.55 -6.10 1.80
C ARG A 97 11.73 -7.39 1.91
N GLU A 98 11.21 -7.69 3.10
CA GLU A 98 10.38 -8.86 3.32
C GLU A 98 9.02 -8.74 2.60
N CYS A 99 8.34 -7.60 2.74
CA CYS A 99 7.11 -7.32 1.99
C CYS A 99 7.33 -7.48 0.48
N ASN A 100 8.39 -6.87 -0.05
CA ASN A 100 8.73 -6.98 -1.47
C ASN A 100 9.10 -8.40 -1.92
N ARG A 101 9.40 -9.34 -1.04
CA ARG A 101 9.55 -10.76 -1.43
C ARG A 101 8.23 -11.53 -1.43
N GLY A 102 7.25 -11.03 -0.69
CA GLY A 102 5.91 -11.61 -0.62
C GLY A 102 5.05 -11.27 -1.85
N THR A 103 3.79 -11.70 -1.79
CA THR A 103 2.82 -11.58 -2.89
C THR A 103 1.62 -10.70 -2.57
N GLN A 104 1.57 -10.11 -1.38
CA GLN A 104 0.38 -9.39 -0.87
C GLN A 104 0.66 -7.92 -0.54
N THR A 105 1.92 -7.51 -0.40
CA THR A 105 2.25 -6.13 -0.06
C THR A 105 3.57 -5.74 -0.69
N TRP A 106 3.57 -4.64 -1.44
CA TRP A 106 4.75 -4.16 -2.15
C TRP A 106 4.99 -2.69 -1.89
N PHE A 107 6.27 -2.31 -1.82
CA PHE A 107 6.74 -0.94 -1.77
C PHE A 107 7.51 -0.68 -3.05
N LEU A 108 6.96 0.20 -3.89
CA LEU A 108 7.37 0.39 -5.28
C LEU A 108 7.60 1.88 -5.55
N THR A 109 8.44 2.17 -6.52
CA THR A 109 8.80 3.54 -6.91
C THR A 109 7.66 4.24 -7.64
N ASP A 110 6.96 3.53 -8.53
CA ASP A 110 5.86 4.06 -9.33
C ASP A 110 4.85 2.97 -9.74
N LEU A 111 3.82 3.38 -10.49
CA LEU A 111 2.79 2.47 -11.00
C LEU A 111 3.28 1.57 -12.15
N ALA A 112 4.34 1.96 -12.86
CA ALA A 112 4.89 1.13 -13.93
C ALA A 112 5.60 -0.10 -13.34
N GLU A 113 6.30 0.07 -12.22
CA GLU A 113 6.88 -1.05 -11.47
C GLU A 113 5.78 -1.99 -10.95
N LEU A 114 4.64 -1.45 -10.50
CA LEU A 114 3.48 -2.27 -10.10
C LEU A 114 2.93 -3.09 -11.27
N GLU A 115 2.75 -2.45 -12.43
CA GLU A 115 2.23 -3.10 -13.62
C GLU A 115 3.13 -4.26 -14.06
N GLU A 116 4.45 -4.08 -14.12
CA GLU A 116 5.40 -5.17 -14.45
C GLU A 116 5.36 -6.30 -13.43
N ARG A 117 5.11 -6.00 -12.15
CA ARG A 117 5.04 -7.01 -11.08
C ARG A 117 3.77 -7.85 -11.10
N LEU A 118 2.69 -7.32 -11.66
CA LEU A 118 1.38 -8.00 -11.78
C LEU A 118 1.26 -8.88 -13.03
N LYS A 119 2.29 -8.89 -13.87
CA LYS A 119 2.38 -9.68 -15.10
C LYS A 119 2.46 -11.19 -14.85
#